data_AF-A0AAX1WEZ1-F1
#
_entry.id   AF-A0AAX1WEZ1-F1
#
_cell.length_a   1.000
_cell.length_b   1.000
_cell.length_c   1.000
_cell.angle_alpha   90.00
_cell.angle_beta   90.00
_cell.angle_gamma   90.00
#
_symmetry.space_group_name_H-M   'P 1'
#
loop_
_entity.id
_entity.type
_entity.pdbx_description
1 polymer ?
#
loop_
_entity_poly.entity_id
_entity_poly.type
_entity_poly.pdbx_seq_one_letter_code
_entity_poly.pdbx_strand_id
1 'polypeptide(L)'
;MLRFVIARTEACPNQRNVMSLPHSAVSPENRVASVLRSPKQLTRETLAGVITALALIPEVISFSVVAGVDPKVSLIASVVLCLALSVLGGRPAMVTAAAGSVALVIGPMVHQHGVQYILPAVLMAGVIQILFGLLGMARLMRFIPQSVMTGFVNALGILIFFAQVPHFWSRSPLIVGLFVLTVLIVLWVPRYFKSIPSPLIAIVLLTLFTVSTGQNLPTVGDEGAMSGGLPGLSELLVPLNLQTLSIIWPCALSIAFVGLLESLLTAKLVDELTATPSSKRRESIGLGVGNILAGFYGGIAGCAMIGQTIVNVEMGKGRSRISTFAAGIVLLILVTALSDVMANIPMAVLAGIMAIVAVKTFSWHSLQPATLKTAPIAETVVMLVTVAATVSTGNLAIGVLGGIIVMVLLPARIKRRLKAEKSSPAQEK
;
A
#
# COMPACT_ATOMS: atom_id res chain seq x y z
N MET A 1 -5.28 9.39 27.96
CA MET A 1 -5.01 8.02 28.45
C MET A 1 -5.65 7.04 27.48
N LEU A 2 -4.83 6.22 26.82
CA LEU A 2 -5.14 5.41 25.63
C LEU A 2 -6.09 4.23 25.93
N ARG A 3 -7.41 4.46 25.96
CA ARG A 3 -8.40 3.37 26.00
C ARG A 3 -9.67 3.80 25.30
N PHE A 4 -9.68 3.85 23.96
CA PHE A 4 -10.95 3.83 23.19
C PHE A 4 -10.70 3.60 21.67
N VAL A 5 -9.94 2.55 21.30
CA VAL A 5 -10.01 1.89 19.97
C VAL A 5 -9.59 0.41 20.12
N ILE A 6 -9.98 -0.26 21.20
CA ILE A 6 -9.82 -1.72 21.38
C ILE A 6 -11.14 -2.25 21.93
N ALA A 7 -12.00 -2.74 21.05
CA ALA A 7 -13.22 -3.51 21.31
C ALA A 7 -13.77 -3.95 19.95
N ARG A 8 -14.09 -5.21 19.61
CA ARG A 8 -14.15 -6.50 20.31
C ARG A 8 -13.98 -7.56 19.21
N THR A 9 -13.03 -8.48 19.36
CA THR A 9 -13.10 -9.80 18.71
C THR A 9 -13.77 -10.73 19.70
N GLU A 10 -15.10 -10.79 19.67
CA GLU A 10 -15.83 -11.88 20.32
C GLU A 10 -15.88 -13.07 19.38
N ALA A 11 -15.42 -14.20 19.88
CA ALA A 11 -15.39 -15.49 19.20
C ALA A 11 -16.80 -15.93 18.81
N CYS A 12 -17.01 -16.26 17.54
CA CYS A 12 -18.22 -16.94 17.08
C CYS A 12 -18.01 -18.46 17.19
N PRO A 13 -18.83 -19.20 17.95
CA PRO A 13 -18.68 -20.64 18.11
C PRO A 13 -19.53 -21.38 17.08
N ASN A 14 -18.93 -21.93 16.02
CA ASN A 14 -19.30 -23.21 15.39
C ASN A 14 -18.46 -23.48 14.12
N GLN A 15 -17.33 -24.18 14.26
CA GLN A 15 -16.55 -24.71 13.14
C GLN A 15 -16.78 -26.23 13.01
N ARG A 16 -17.92 -26.67 12.45
CA ARG A 16 -18.08 -28.09 12.08
C ARG A 16 -18.74 -28.41 10.74
N ASN A 17 -19.15 -27.43 9.92
CA ASN A 17 -19.75 -27.71 8.60
C ASN A 17 -19.22 -26.81 7.49
N VAL A 18 -17.92 -26.89 7.17
CA VAL A 18 -17.38 -26.32 5.92
C VAL A 18 -16.60 -27.39 5.18
N MET A 19 -17.32 -28.41 4.71
CA MET A 19 -16.80 -29.38 3.76
C MET A 19 -17.67 -29.27 2.50
N SER A 20 -17.01 -28.88 1.40
CA SER A 20 -17.53 -28.65 0.04
C SER A 20 -18.34 -27.34 -0.21
N LEU A 21 -17.64 -26.29 -0.65
CA LEU A 21 -18.23 -25.25 -1.49
C LEU A 21 -17.38 -25.10 -2.77
N PRO A 22 -18.02 -24.99 -3.96
CA PRO A 22 -17.31 -24.86 -5.23
C PRO A 22 -16.63 -23.49 -5.37
N HIS A 23 -15.69 -23.42 -6.30
CA HIS A 23 -14.84 -22.28 -6.61
C HIS A 23 -15.57 -20.92 -6.71
N SER A 24 -15.02 -19.91 -6.02
CA SER A 24 -15.01 -18.48 -6.41
C SER A 24 -16.35 -17.87 -6.87
N ALA A 25 -17.41 -17.98 -6.08
CA ALA A 25 -18.64 -17.23 -6.35
C ALA A 25 -18.67 -15.94 -5.52
N VAL A 26 -18.48 -14.79 -6.18
CA VAL A 26 -18.95 -13.50 -5.64
C VAL A 26 -20.43 -13.67 -5.30
N SER A 27 -20.86 -13.27 -4.10
CA SER A 27 -22.27 -13.40 -3.70
C SER A 27 -23.16 -12.77 -4.78
N PRO A 28 -24.32 -13.36 -5.11
CA PRO A 28 -25.15 -12.92 -6.24
C PRO A 28 -25.47 -11.42 -6.20
N GLU A 29 -25.61 -10.87 -4.99
CA GLU A 29 -25.89 -9.46 -4.71
C GLU A 29 -24.73 -8.51 -5.04
N ASN A 30 -23.48 -8.97 -4.97
CA ASN A 30 -22.29 -8.14 -5.19
C ASN A 30 -21.73 -8.29 -6.63
N ARG A 31 -22.49 -8.93 -7.53
CA ARG A 31 -22.16 -8.97 -8.96
C ARG A 31 -22.33 -7.58 -9.58
N VAL A 32 -21.52 -7.24 -10.58
CA VAL A 32 -21.59 -5.93 -11.25
C VAL A 32 -23.00 -5.67 -11.79
N ALA A 33 -23.64 -6.68 -12.40
CA ALA A 33 -24.99 -6.54 -12.94
C ALA A 33 -26.08 -6.30 -11.88
N SER A 34 -25.97 -6.88 -10.68
CA SER A 34 -26.95 -6.65 -9.60
C SER A 34 -26.79 -5.26 -9.01
N VAL A 35 -25.54 -4.82 -8.81
CA VAL A 35 -25.24 -3.48 -8.29
C VAL A 35 -25.71 -2.40 -9.27
N LEU A 36 -25.47 -2.56 -10.58
CA LEU A 36 -25.93 -1.57 -11.59
C LEU A 36 -27.46 -1.46 -11.66
N ARG A 37 -28.19 -2.51 -11.31
CA ARG A 37 -29.66 -2.51 -11.28
C ARG A 37 -30.24 -1.95 -9.98
N SER A 38 -29.46 -1.84 -8.91
CA SER A 38 -29.90 -1.37 -7.61
C SER A 38 -29.32 0.01 -7.30
N PRO A 39 -30.11 1.10 -7.38
CA PRO A 39 -29.63 2.45 -7.10
C PRO A 39 -28.95 2.58 -5.74
N LYS A 40 -29.51 1.92 -4.71
CA LYS A 40 -28.94 1.92 -3.35
C LYS A 40 -27.56 1.28 -3.29
N GLN A 41 -27.35 0.16 -3.99
CA GLN A 41 -26.04 -0.51 -4.04
C GLN A 41 -25.05 0.31 -4.87
N LEU A 42 -25.48 0.84 -6.02
CA LEU A 42 -24.66 1.69 -6.86
C LEU A 42 -24.14 2.90 -6.08
N THR A 43 -25.00 3.63 -5.38
CA THR A 43 -24.61 4.78 -4.53
C THR A 43 -23.65 4.37 -3.42
N ARG A 44 -23.86 3.22 -2.77
CA ARG A 44 -22.93 2.71 -1.74
C ARG A 44 -21.54 2.46 -2.33
N GLU A 45 -21.47 1.76 -3.45
CA GLU A 45 -20.20 1.40 -4.08
C GLU A 45 -19.48 2.62 -4.66
N THR A 46 -20.20 3.57 -5.27
CA THR A 46 -19.59 4.81 -5.78
C THR A 46 -19.10 5.69 -4.65
N LEU A 47 -19.86 5.86 -3.56
CA LEU A 47 -19.39 6.62 -2.38
C LEU A 47 -18.17 5.96 -1.73
N ALA A 48 -18.12 4.62 -1.64
CA ALA A 48 -16.94 3.91 -1.18
C ALA A 48 -15.72 4.22 -2.05
N GLY A 49 -15.91 4.25 -3.38
CA GLY A 49 -14.89 4.66 -4.34
C GLY A 49 -14.42 6.10 -4.16
N VAL A 50 -15.35 7.05 -3.96
CA VAL A 50 -15.03 8.47 -3.70
C VAL A 50 -14.18 8.62 -2.43
N ILE A 51 -14.61 8.00 -1.32
CA ILE A 51 -13.87 8.05 -0.04
C ILE A 51 -12.46 7.48 -0.22
N THR A 52 -12.35 6.36 -0.94
CA THR A 52 -11.06 5.72 -1.24
C THR A 52 -10.17 6.62 -2.07
N ALA A 53 -10.67 7.18 -3.18
CA ALA A 53 -9.90 8.06 -4.05
C ALA A 53 -9.37 9.29 -3.30
N LEU A 54 -10.18 9.90 -2.45
CA LEU A 54 -9.77 11.06 -1.64
C LEU A 54 -8.72 10.68 -0.57
N ALA A 55 -8.82 9.49 0.01
CA ALA A 55 -7.85 8.99 0.97
C ALA A 55 -6.51 8.57 0.33
N LEU A 56 -6.51 8.24 -0.97
CA LEU A 56 -5.31 7.84 -1.72
C LEU A 56 -4.34 8.99 -2.01
N ILE A 57 -4.87 10.17 -2.32
CA ILE A 57 -4.09 11.32 -2.81
C ILE A 57 -2.86 11.62 -1.93
N PRO A 58 -2.99 11.87 -0.61
CA PRO A 58 -1.83 12.25 0.20
C PRO A 58 -0.79 11.13 0.30
N GLU A 59 -1.23 9.87 0.37
CA GLU A 59 -0.32 8.72 0.44
C GLU A 59 0.48 8.58 -0.86
N VAL A 60 -0.21 8.61 -2.00
CA VAL A 60 0.40 8.45 -3.32
C VAL A 60 1.38 9.59 -3.61
N ILE A 61 1.01 10.84 -3.31
CA ILE A 61 1.90 11.99 -3.47
C ILE A 61 3.16 11.80 -2.63
N SER A 62 3.01 11.47 -1.33
CA SER A 62 4.16 11.28 -0.45
C SER A 62 5.06 10.14 -0.92
N PHE A 63 4.51 9.00 -1.33
CA PHE A 63 5.30 7.88 -1.84
C PHE A 63 6.08 8.23 -3.10
N SER A 64 5.58 9.17 -3.92
CA SER A 64 6.29 9.66 -5.10
C SER A 64 7.54 10.44 -4.71
N VAL A 65 7.39 11.35 -3.75
CA VAL A 65 8.50 12.14 -3.18
C VAL A 65 9.57 11.22 -2.60
N VAL A 66 9.15 10.18 -1.85
CA VAL A 66 10.08 9.19 -1.30
C VAL A 66 10.81 8.39 -2.40
N ALA A 67 10.16 8.12 -3.53
CA ALA A 67 10.78 7.44 -4.66
C ALA A 67 11.63 8.36 -5.55
N GLY A 68 11.61 9.68 -5.32
CA GLY A 68 12.27 10.66 -6.19
C GLY A 68 11.60 10.76 -7.57
N VAL A 69 10.27 10.63 -7.63
CA VAL A 69 9.48 10.66 -8.87
C VAL A 69 8.39 11.72 -8.75
N ASP A 70 8.06 12.38 -9.87
CA ASP A 70 6.97 13.36 -9.93
C ASP A 70 5.67 12.80 -9.33
N PRO A 71 4.95 13.55 -8.48
CA PRO A 71 3.74 13.02 -7.85
C PRO A 71 2.62 12.67 -8.85
N LYS A 72 2.54 13.41 -9.96
CA LYS A 72 1.60 13.13 -11.05
C LYS A 72 1.78 11.72 -11.61
N VAL A 73 3.02 11.25 -11.76
CA VAL A 73 3.35 9.92 -12.29
C VAL A 73 2.72 8.81 -11.43
N SER A 74 2.84 8.90 -10.11
CA SER A 74 2.26 7.88 -9.22
C SER A 74 0.74 7.99 -9.09
N LEU A 75 0.18 9.21 -9.20
CA LEU A 75 -1.26 9.40 -9.24
C LEU A 75 -1.87 8.79 -10.52
N ILE A 76 -1.21 8.97 -11.67
CA ILE A 76 -1.58 8.31 -12.92
C ILE A 76 -1.47 6.79 -12.79
N ALA A 77 -0.36 6.28 -12.25
CA ALA A 77 -0.19 4.85 -11.98
C ALA A 77 -1.37 4.30 -11.17
N SER A 78 -1.76 5.05 -10.13
CA SER A 78 -2.87 4.71 -9.24
C SER A 78 -4.22 4.66 -9.95
N VAL A 79 -4.48 5.57 -10.90
CA VAL A 79 -5.67 5.52 -11.76
C VAL A 79 -5.67 4.25 -12.59
N VAL A 80 -4.57 3.99 -13.31
CA VAL A 80 -4.46 2.84 -14.22
C VAL A 80 -4.60 1.53 -13.46
N LEU A 81 -3.94 1.41 -12.31
CA LEU A 81 -4.01 0.23 -11.44
C LEU A 81 -5.42 0.02 -10.88
N CYS A 82 -6.08 1.07 -10.37
CA CYS A 82 -7.46 0.96 -9.89
C CYS A 82 -8.40 0.45 -11.00
N LEU A 83 -8.32 1.04 -12.19
CA LEU A 83 -9.16 0.68 -13.33
C LEU A 83 -8.84 -0.74 -13.83
N ALA A 84 -7.56 -1.07 -14.03
CA ALA A 84 -7.14 -2.39 -14.51
C ALA A 84 -7.56 -3.50 -13.53
N LEU A 85 -7.30 -3.34 -12.23
CA LEU A 85 -7.62 -4.36 -11.23
C LEU A 85 -9.11 -4.44 -10.91
N SER A 86 -9.88 -3.36 -11.13
CA SER A 86 -11.36 -3.45 -11.07
C SER A 86 -11.89 -4.50 -12.05
N VAL A 87 -11.27 -4.65 -13.22
CA VAL A 87 -11.66 -5.62 -14.25
C VAL A 87 -10.93 -6.96 -14.09
N LEU A 88 -9.60 -6.91 -13.95
CA LEU A 88 -8.72 -8.08 -14.03
C LEU A 88 -8.51 -8.76 -12.68
N GLY A 89 -8.56 -8.01 -11.56
CA GLY A 89 -8.19 -8.46 -10.22
C GLY A 89 -8.98 -9.68 -9.74
N GLY A 90 -8.39 -10.44 -8.82
CA GLY A 90 -8.94 -11.67 -8.24
C GLY A 90 -9.80 -11.44 -7.00
N ARG A 91 -9.71 -10.25 -6.38
CA ARG A 91 -10.44 -9.88 -5.15
C ARG A 91 -11.27 -8.59 -5.34
N PRO A 92 -12.62 -8.65 -5.42
CA PRO A 92 -13.47 -7.47 -5.45
C PRO A 92 -13.30 -6.58 -4.21
N ALA A 93 -13.51 -5.27 -4.40
CA ALA A 93 -13.36 -4.21 -3.40
C ALA A 93 -11.93 -4.00 -2.84
N MET A 94 -10.94 -4.75 -3.31
CA MET A 94 -9.54 -4.54 -2.94
C MET A 94 -8.92 -3.42 -3.78
N VAL A 95 -8.33 -2.44 -3.11
CA VAL A 95 -7.78 -1.24 -3.74
C VAL A 95 -6.31 -1.49 -4.09
N THR A 96 -5.96 -1.28 -5.36
CA THR A 96 -4.59 -1.41 -5.88
C THR A 96 -4.17 -0.10 -6.51
N ALA A 97 -3.05 0.46 -6.06
CA ALA A 97 -2.51 1.72 -6.56
C ALA A 97 -1.00 1.80 -6.29
N ALA A 98 -0.39 2.96 -6.51
CA ALA A 98 0.99 3.21 -6.15
C ALA A 98 1.16 3.17 -4.62
N ALA A 99 2.00 2.26 -4.13
CA ALA A 99 2.17 2.00 -2.70
C ALA A 99 3.61 2.26 -2.25
N GLY A 100 3.77 2.68 -1.00
CA GLY A 100 5.07 2.96 -0.39
C GLY A 100 6.05 1.79 -0.43
N SER A 101 5.53 0.57 -0.36
CA SER A 101 6.31 -0.67 -0.44
C SER A 101 7.03 -0.84 -1.77
N VAL A 102 6.41 -0.40 -2.87
CA VAL A 102 6.99 -0.42 -4.20
C VAL A 102 7.84 0.83 -4.44
N ALA A 103 7.38 1.99 -3.97
CA ALA A 103 8.12 3.25 -4.04
C ALA A 103 9.53 3.14 -3.39
N LEU A 104 9.62 2.55 -2.20
CA LEU A 104 10.89 2.33 -1.49
C LEU A 104 11.82 1.31 -2.17
N VAL A 105 11.29 0.46 -3.06
CA VAL A 105 12.09 -0.47 -3.88
C VAL A 105 12.61 0.23 -5.14
N ILE A 106 11.81 1.13 -5.71
CA ILE A 106 12.16 1.89 -6.92
C ILE A 106 13.13 3.04 -6.60
N GLY A 107 12.95 3.72 -5.47
CA GLY A 107 13.72 4.92 -5.11
C GLY A 107 15.24 4.78 -5.23
N PRO A 108 15.88 3.74 -4.67
CA PRO A 108 17.33 3.55 -4.82
C PRO A 108 17.78 3.41 -6.28
N MET A 109 16.99 2.73 -7.13
CA MET A 109 17.29 2.60 -8.56
C MET A 109 17.17 3.95 -9.26
N VAL A 110 16.12 4.72 -8.95
CA VAL A 110 15.89 6.05 -9.52
C VAL A 110 16.99 7.02 -9.13
N HIS A 111 17.39 7.06 -7.86
CA HIS A 111 18.48 7.92 -7.39
C HIS A 111 19.84 7.56 -8.02
N GLN A 112 20.08 6.29 -8.33
CA GLN A 112 21.37 5.85 -8.89
C GLN A 112 21.43 5.91 -10.43
N HIS A 113 20.32 5.60 -11.12
CA HIS A 113 20.31 5.41 -12.57
C HIS A 113 19.35 6.34 -13.32
N GLY A 114 18.43 6.98 -12.61
CA GLY A 114 17.43 7.90 -13.15
C GLY A 114 16.06 7.28 -13.40
N VAL A 115 15.06 8.16 -13.55
CA VAL A 115 13.64 7.81 -13.74
C VAL A 115 13.37 7.03 -15.02
N GLN A 116 14.22 7.15 -16.04
CA GLN A 116 14.08 6.46 -17.32
C GLN A 116 14.14 4.92 -17.21
N TYR A 117 14.71 4.38 -16.12
CA TYR A 117 14.75 2.95 -15.85
C TYR A 117 13.47 2.41 -15.21
N ILE A 118 12.53 3.27 -14.79
CA ILE A 118 11.26 2.85 -14.17
C ILE A 118 10.44 2.02 -15.15
N LEU A 119 10.17 2.53 -16.35
CA LEU A 119 9.35 1.84 -17.35
C LEU A 119 9.82 0.40 -17.61
N PRO A 120 11.08 0.15 -18.04
CA PRO A 120 11.51 -1.22 -18.31
C PRO A 120 11.53 -2.10 -17.05
N ALA A 121 11.83 -1.55 -15.86
CA ALA A 121 11.75 -2.30 -14.60
C ALA A 121 10.32 -2.72 -14.25
N VAL A 122 9.34 -1.82 -14.40
CA VAL A 122 7.92 -2.06 -14.14
C VAL A 122 7.33 -3.06 -15.13
N LEU A 123 7.66 -2.94 -16.42
CA LEU A 123 7.25 -3.90 -17.44
C LEU A 123 7.77 -5.31 -17.11
N MET A 124 9.05 -5.42 -16.77
CA MET A 124 9.65 -6.70 -16.40
C MET A 124 9.05 -7.28 -15.12
N ALA A 125 8.81 -6.44 -14.11
CA ALA A 125 8.12 -6.86 -12.89
C ALA A 125 6.73 -7.42 -13.19
N GLY A 126 5.97 -6.76 -14.07
CA GLY A 126 4.65 -7.22 -14.47
C GLY A 126 4.68 -8.55 -15.22
N VAL A 127 5.67 -8.76 -16.11
CA VAL A 127 5.90 -10.06 -16.76
C VAL A 127 6.19 -11.15 -15.72
N ILE A 128 7.07 -10.88 -14.75
CA ILE A 128 7.37 -11.82 -13.66
C ILE A 128 6.10 -12.14 -12.87
N GLN A 129 5.28 -11.13 -12.53
CA GLN A 129 4.02 -11.33 -11.79
C GLN A 129 3.01 -12.19 -12.56
N ILE A 130 2.89 -11.99 -13.88
CA ILE A 130 2.06 -12.83 -14.76
C ILE A 130 2.57 -14.28 -14.73
N LEU A 131 3.87 -14.49 -14.92
CA LEU A 131 4.48 -15.82 -14.86
C LEU A 131 4.24 -16.50 -13.51
N PHE A 132 4.35 -15.76 -12.39
CA PHE A 132 4.04 -16.25 -11.05
C PHE A 132 2.57 -16.68 -10.91
N GLY A 133 1.66 -15.90 -11.47
CA GLY A 133 0.24 -16.24 -11.51
C GLY A 133 -0.04 -17.49 -12.35
N LEU A 134 0.53 -17.59 -13.55
CA LEU A 134 0.34 -18.72 -14.46
C LEU A 134 0.89 -20.03 -13.90
N LEU A 135 2.08 -19.99 -13.29
CA LEU A 135 2.76 -21.14 -12.70
C LEU A 135 2.17 -21.54 -11.32
N GLY A 136 1.18 -20.80 -10.80
CA GLY A 136 0.58 -21.06 -9.50
C GLY A 136 1.55 -20.84 -8.33
N MET A 137 2.55 -19.97 -8.54
CA MET A 137 3.58 -19.63 -7.57
C MET A 137 3.05 -18.76 -6.42
N ALA A 138 1.80 -18.28 -6.49
CA ALA A 138 1.11 -17.72 -5.33
C ALA A 138 1.10 -18.66 -4.10
N ARG A 139 1.24 -19.98 -4.31
CA ARG A 139 1.42 -20.94 -3.20
C ARG A 139 2.76 -20.80 -2.48
N LEU A 140 3.81 -20.27 -3.13
CA LEU A 140 5.13 -20.10 -2.50
C LEU A 140 5.12 -19.11 -1.34
N MET A 141 4.15 -18.20 -1.31
CA MET A 141 3.99 -17.28 -0.19
C MET A 141 3.82 -17.95 1.16
N ARG A 142 3.29 -19.19 1.19
CA ARG A 142 3.15 -19.97 2.43
C ARG A 142 4.50 -20.28 3.09
N PHE A 143 5.59 -20.14 2.34
CA PHE A 143 6.95 -20.37 2.81
C PHE A 143 7.63 -19.10 3.31
N ILE A 144 7.02 -17.92 3.11
CA ILE A 144 7.58 -16.66 3.60
C ILE A 144 7.30 -16.57 5.09
N PRO A 145 8.33 -16.47 5.94
CA PRO A 145 8.14 -16.40 7.37
C PRO A 145 7.43 -15.11 7.77
N GLN A 146 6.54 -15.21 8.76
CA GLN A 146 5.88 -14.03 9.35
C GLN A 146 6.89 -13.03 9.93
N SER A 147 8.04 -13.50 10.44
CA SER A 147 9.10 -12.62 10.93
C SER A 147 9.70 -11.72 9.86
N VAL A 148 9.87 -12.24 8.63
CA VAL A 148 10.34 -11.43 7.48
C VAL A 148 9.30 -10.38 7.13
N MET A 149 8.02 -10.74 7.12
CA MET A 149 6.92 -9.82 6.81
C MET A 149 6.78 -8.73 7.87
N THR A 150 6.82 -9.08 9.16
CA THR A 150 6.82 -8.11 10.26
C THR A 150 8.03 -7.20 10.20
N GLY A 151 9.22 -7.74 9.93
CA GLY A 151 10.43 -6.94 9.76
C GLY A 151 10.34 -5.98 8.58
N PHE A 152 9.79 -6.43 7.45
CA PHE A 152 9.51 -5.61 6.27
C PHE A 152 8.55 -4.45 6.59
N VAL A 153 7.41 -4.74 7.22
CA VAL A 153 6.40 -3.72 7.58
C VAL A 153 6.97 -2.71 8.58
N ASN A 154 7.72 -3.16 9.59
CA ASN A 154 8.39 -2.29 10.56
C ASN A 154 9.42 -1.38 9.89
N ALA A 155 10.25 -1.94 9.00
CA ALA A 155 11.26 -1.17 8.29
C ALA A 155 10.63 -0.13 7.36
N LEU A 156 9.54 -0.51 6.66
CA LEU A 156 8.79 0.40 5.82
C LEU A 156 8.19 1.56 6.63
N GLY A 157 7.60 1.30 7.79
CA GLY A 157 7.13 2.35 8.70
C GLY A 157 8.26 3.30 9.13
N ILE A 158 9.42 2.77 9.50
CA ILE A 158 10.60 3.56 9.87
C ILE A 158 11.06 4.45 8.68
N LEU A 159 11.21 3.87 7.50
CA LEU A 159 11.67 4.59 6.31
C LEU A 159 10.68 5.69 5.90
N ILE A 160 9.37 5.44 5.93
CA ILE A 160 8.36 6.47 5.65
C ILE A 160 8.51 7.62 6.65
N PHE A 161 8.62 7.32 7.95
CA PHE A 161 8.75 8.36 8.98
C PHE A 161 9.99 9.23 8.76
N PHE A 162 11.16 8.61 8.54
CA PHE A 162 12.40 9.34 8.28
C PHE A 162 12.35 10.16 6.99
N ALA A 163 11.66 9.66 5.96
CA ALA A 163 11.45 10.43 4.74
C ALA A 163 10.54 11.67 4.95
N GLN A 164 9.72 11.70 6.01
CA GLN A 164 8.92 12.88 6.33
C GLN A 164 9.69 13.94 7.14
N VAL A 165 10.73 13.55 7.87
CA VAL A 165 11.49 14.44 8.79
C VAL A 165 11.93 15.75 8.11
N PRO A 166 12.50 15.75 6.89
CA PRO A 166 12.93 16.98 6.22
C PRO A 166 11.81 18.01 6.02
N HIS A 167 10.54 17.58 5.91
CA HIS A 167 9.41 18.44 5.59
C HIS A 167 8.76 19.11 6.82
N PHE A 168 9.07 18.66 8.03
CA PHE A 168 8.55 19.28 9.27
C PHE A 168 9.64 19.70 10.26
N TRP A 169 10.82 19.09 10.20
CA TRP A 169 11.95 19.46 11.06
C TRP A 169 12.66 20.71 10.52
N SER A 170 12.05 21.87 10.75
CA SER A 170 12.50 23.16 10.25
C SER A 170 12.69 24.18 11.36
N ARG A 171 13.53 25.20 11.11
CA ARG A 171 13.62 26.38 11.98
C ARG A 171 12.38 27.26 11.90
N SER A 172 11.56 27.12 10.86
CA SER A 172 10.32 27.88 10.71
C SER A 172 9.26 27.39 11.71
N PRO A 173 8.81 28.23 12.67
CA PRO A 173 7.76 27.85 13.61
C PRO A 173 6.44 27.53 12.92
N LEU A 174 6.19 28.14 11.76
CA LEU A 174 4.97 27.93 10.99
C LEU A 174 4.92 26.49 10.43
N ILE A 175 6.03 25.99 9.88
CA ILE A 175 6.13 24.61 9.35
C ILE A 175 5.87 23.59 10.48
N VAL A 176 6.52 23.76 11.62
CA VAL A 176 6.33 22.91 12.80
C VAL A 176 4.89 23.02 13.31
N GLY A 177 4.34 24.24 13.36
CA GLY A 177 2.97 24.51 13.78
C GLY A 177 1.93 23.82 12.90
N LEU A 178 2.08 23.89 11.57
CA LEU A 178 1.22 23.19 10.61
C LEU A 178 1.32 21.66 10.75
N PHE A 179 2.53 21.13 10.95
CA PHE A 179 2.72 19.71 11.18
C PHE A 179 1.99 19.25 12.46
N VAL A 180 2.20 19.92 13.58
CA VAL A 180 1.55 19.60 14.86
C VAL A 180 0.02 19.73 14.74
N LEU A 181 -0.46 20.81 14.11
CA LEU A 181 -1.87 21.04 13.90
C LEU A 181 -2.50 19.95 13.01
N THR A 182 -1.79 19.53 11.96
CA THR A 182 -2.21 18.40 11.12
C THR A 182 -2.38 17.13 11.96
N VAL A 183 -1.38 16.80 12.78
CA VAL A 183 -1.44 15.62 13.66
C VAL A 183 -2.62 15.71 14.62
N LEU A 184 -2.85 16.87 15.23
CA LEU A 184 -3.99 17.11 16.13
C LEU A 184 -5.32 16.91 15.41
N ILE A 185 -5.51 17.51 14.23
CA ILE A 185 -6.72 17.36 13.42
C ILE A 185 -6.95 15.88 13.10
N VAL A 186 -5.95 15.19 12.57
CA VAL A 186 -6.09 13.79 12.14
C VAL A 186 -6.46 12.87 13.30
N LEU A 187 -5.94 13.12 14.51
CA LEU A 187 -6.20 12.30 15.70
C LEU A 187 -7.48 12.67 16.47
N TRP A 188 -7.91 13.93 16.46
CA TRP A 188 -9.06 14.39 17.25
C TRP A 188 -10.38 14.45 16.46
N VAL A 189 -10.35 14.91 15.20
CA VAL A 189 -11.56 15.09 14.37
C VAL A 189 -12.40 13.81 14.21
N PRO A 190 -11.80 12.60 14.05
CA PRO A 190 -12.59 11.36 13.94
C PRO A 190 -13.51 11.07 15.12
N ARG A 191 -13.28 11.69 16.28
CA ARG A 191 -14.15 11.52 17.46
C ARG A 191 -15.52 12.17 17.28
N TYR A 192 -15.58 13.23 16.47
CA TYR A 192 -16.80 14.00 16.22
C TYR A 192 -17.40 13.68 14.84
N PHE A 193 -16.55 13.54 13.82
CA PHE A 193 -16.96 13.29 12.43
C PHE A 193 -16.45 11.92 11.97
N LYS A 194 -17.38 10.97 11.76
CA LYS A 194 -17.04 9.58 11.39
C LYS A 194 -17.16 9.28 9.89
N SER A 195 -17.84 10.14 9.14
CA SER A 195 -18.19 9.89 7.72
C SER A 195 -17.16 10.42 6.73
N ILE A 196 -16.23 11.27 7.15
CA ILE A 196 -15.23 11.91 6.29
C ILE A 196 -13.83 11.57 6.83
N PRO A 197 -12.87 11.17 5.97
CA PRO A 197 -11.49 10.95 6.39
C PRO A 197 -10.88 12.21 7.01
N SER A 198 -10.37 12.12 8.24
CA SER A 198 -9.72 13.26 8.90
C SER A 198 -8.46 13.80 8.18
N PRO A 199 -7.66 12.99 7.45
CA PRO A 199 -6.57 13.52 6.63
C PRO A 199 -7.06 14.50 5.56
N LEU A 200 -8.20 14.22 4.93
CA LEU A 200 -8.78 15.11 3.92
C LEU A 200 -9.18 16.46 4.51
N ILE A 201 -9.80 16.44 5.71
CA ILE A 201 -10.16 17.66 6.43
C ILE A 201 -8.92 18.50 6.73
N ALA A 202 -7.83 17.87 7.18
CA ALA A 202 -6.57 18.56 7.43
C ALA A 202 -5.99 19.19 6.15
N ILE A 203 -5.96 18.44 5.03
CA ILE A 203 -5.47 18.96 3.75
C ILE A 203 -6.27 20.18 3.32
N VAL A 204 -7.59 20.08 3.26
CA VAL A 204 -8.45 21.17 2.76
C VAL A 204 -8.33 22.40 3.65
N LEU A 205 -8.46 22.26 4.97
CA LEU A 205 -8.45 23.39 5.89
C LEU A 205 -7.09 24.10 5.92
N LEU A 206 -6.01 23.34 6.00
CA LEU A 206 -4.67 23.91 6.14
C LEU A 206 -4.14 24.47 4.82
N THR A 207 -4.49 23.85 3.69
CA THR A 207 -4.18 24.42 2.36
C THR A 207 -4.94 25.72 2.14
N LEU A 208 -6.23 25.77 2.50
CA LEU A 208 -7.01 27.00 2.40
C LEU A 208 -6.42 28.11 3.28
N PHE A 209 -6.00 27.77 4.50
CA PHE A 209 -5.31 28.71 5.39
C PHE A 209 -4.01 29.25 4.76
N THR A 210 -3.13 28.40 4.25
CA THR A 210 -1.83 28.84 3.70
C THR A 210 -1.98 29.65 2.41
N VAL A 211 -2.93 29.27 1.54
CA VAL A 211 -3.22 30.00 0.30
C VAL A 211 -3.88 31.35 0.59
N SER A 212 -4.89 31.40 1.47
CA SER A 212 -5.59 32.65 1.80
C SER A 212 -4.70 33.67 2.53
N THR A 213 -3.71 33.20 3.28
CA THR A 213 -2.75 34.05 4.00
C THR A 213 -1.48 34.36 3.21
N GLY A 214 -1.34 33.81 1.99
CA GLY A 214 -0.18 34.06 1.11
C GLY A 214 1.15 33.57 1.68
N GLN A 215 1.17 32.51 2.48
CA GLN A 215 2.38 32.01 3.12
C GLN A 215 3.25 31.24 2.12
N ASN A 216 4.51 31.64 2.00
CA ASN A 216 5.49 30.93 1.17
C ASN A 216 6.05 29.72 1.94
N LEU A 217 5.58 28.53 1.56
CA LEU A 217 5.97 27.26 2.16
C LEU A 217 6.30 26.26 1.05
N PRO A 218 7.17 25.26 1.29
CA PRO A 218 7.32 24.16 0.37
C PRO A 218 5.99 23.46 0.15
N THR A 219 5.60 23.33 -1.11
CA THR A 219 4.36 22.72 -1.57
C THR A 219 4.64 21.46 -2.39
N VAL A 220 3.61 20.68 -2.67
CA VAL A 220 3.72 19.50 -3.53
C VAL A 220 4.24 19.86 -4.93
N GLY A 221 3.86 21.02 -5.46
CA GLY A 221 4.32 21.48 -6.77
C GLY A 221 5.83 21.73 -6.86
N ASP A 222 6.49 21.92 -5.72
CA ASP A 222 7.95 22.10 -5.65
C ASP A 222 8.71 20.76 -5.73
N GLU A 223 8.04 19.63 -5.44
CA GLU A 223 8.63 18.28 -5.45
C GLU A 223 8.51 17.58 -6.81
N GLY A 224 7.78 18.16 -7.77
CA GLY A 224 7.65 17.60 -9.10
C GLY A 224 6.46 18.14 -9.89
N ALA A 225 6.45 17.82 -11.18
CA ALA A 225 5.43 18.34 -12.09
C ALA A 225 4.02 17.85 -11.73
N MET A 226 3.09 18.79 -11.56
CA MET A 226 1.67 18.54 -11.31
C MET A 226 0.77 19.10 -12.42
N SER A 227 1.30 19.26 -13.64
CA SER A 227 0.52 19.81 -14.75
C SER A 227 -0.73 18.96 -15.03
N GLY A 228 -1.82 19.60 -15.44
CA GLY A 228 -3.04 18.87 -15.82
C GLY A 228 -2.86 17.98 -17.05
N GLY A 229 -3.91 17.24 -17.41
CA GLY A 229 -3.99 16.49 -18.66
C GLY A 229 -4.01 14.96 -18.50
N LEU A 230 -4.51 14.30 -19.55
CA LEU A 230 -4.62 12.86 -19.60
C LEU A 230 -3.24 12.20 -19.64
N PRO A 231 -3.10 10.99 -19.07
CA PRO A 231 -1.84 10.26 -19.12
C PRO A 231 -1.52 9.89 -20.56
N GLY A 232 -0.36 10.34 -21.05
CA GLY A 232 0.19 9.93 -22.35
C GLY A 232 0.87 8.57 -22.28
N LEU A 233 1.17 7.99 -23.43
CA LEU A 233 2.04 6.81 -23.49
C LEU A 233 3.48 7.25 -23.26
N SER A 234 4.18 6.54 -22.37
CA SER A 234 5.59 6.78 -22.10
C SER A 234 6.47 6.08 -23.11
N GLU A 235 7.43 6.84 -23.61
CA GLU A 235 8.44 6.34 -24.53
C GLU A 235 9.52 5.57 -23.76
N LEU A 236 10.06 4.54 -24.40
CA LEU A 236 11.18 3.80 -23.87
C LEU A 236 12.48 4.54 -24.18
N LEU A 237 12.94 5.32 -23.21
CA LEU A 237 14.12 6.19 -23.35
C LEU A 237 15.47 5.45 -23.22
N VAL A 238 15.47 4.24 -22.66
CA VAL A 238 16.68 3.45 -22.39
C VAL A 238 16.82 2.31 -23.40
N PRO A 239 18.00 2.05 -23.97
CA PRO A 239 18.21 0.93 -24.87
C PRO A 239 17.98 -0.41 -24.16
N LEU A 240 17.32 -1.35 -24.84
CA LEU A 240 17.11 -2.71 -24.34
C LEU A 240 18.36 -3.57 -24.60
N ASN A 241 19.34 -3.47 -23.70
CA ASN A 241 20.57 -4.25 -23.75
C ASN A 241 20.83 -4.98 -22.42
N LEU A 242 21.89 -5.78 -22.37
CA LEU A 242 22.28 -6.54 -21.17
C LEU A 242 22.64 -5.65 -19.98
N GLN A 243 23.17 -4.44 -20.23
CA GLN A 243 23.47 -3.48 -19.18
C GLN A 243 22.19 -2.98 -18.51
N THR A 244 21.20 -2.53 -19.30
CA THR A 244 19.89 -2.14 -18.79
C THR A 244 19.27 -3.29 -18.00
N LEU A 245 19.29 -4.51 -18.55
CA LEU A 245 18.79 -5.70 -17.86
C LEU A 245 19.46 -5.90 -16.49
N SER A 246 20.79 -5.77 -16.40
CA SER A 246 21.53 -5.93 -15.14
C SER A 246 21.14 -4.89 -14.08
N ILE A 247 20.78 -3.67 -14.51
CA ILE A 247 20.32 -2.58 -13.64
C ILE A 247 18.90 -2.85 -13.14
N ILE A 248 17.97 -3.19 -14.06
CA ILE A 248 16.55 -3.32 -13.71
C ILE A 248 16.21 -4.66 -13.07
N TRP A 249 17.01 -5.72 -13.27
CA TRP A 249 16.71 -7.07 -12.81
C TRP A 249 16.47 -7.19 -11.30
N PRO A 250 17.36 -6.68 -10.42
CA PRO A 250 17.14 -6.75 -8.98
C PRO A 250 15.89 -5.97 -8.55
N CYS A 251 15.67 -4.79 -9.15
CA CYS A 251 14.53 -3.93 -8.83
C CYS A 251 13.21 -4.60 -9.26
N ALA A 252 13.11 -5.07 -10.50
CA ALA A 252 11.92 -5.71 -11.05
C ALA A 252 11.52 -6.98 -10.29
N LEU A 253 12.50 -7.81 -9.90
CA LEU A 253 12.25 -9.00 -9.09
C LEU A 253 11.67 -8.60 -7.72
N SER A 254 12.21 -7.54 -7.12
CA SER A 254 11.78 -7.02 -5.83
C SER A 254 10.36 -6.44 -5.90
N ILE A 255 10.07 -5.63 -6.92
CA ILE A 255 8.72 -5.11 -7.21
C ILE A 255 7.74 -6.28 -7.38
N ALA A 256 8.12 -7.29 -8.16
CA ALA A 256 7.26 -8.44 -8.41
C ALA A 256 6.93 -9.18 -7.11
N PHE A 257 7.94 -9.47 -6.29
CA PHE A 257 7.79 -10.20 -5.04
C PHE A 257 7.02 -9.42 -3.99
N VAL A 258 7.40 -8.16 -3.74
CA VAL A 258 6.75 -7.27 -2.77
C VAL A 258 5.31 -6.98 -3.19
N GLY A 259 5.06 -6.73 -4.47
CA GLY A 259 3.71 -6.48 -4.98
C GLY A 259 2.80 -7.69 -4.83
N LEU A 260 3.29 -8.90 -5.14
CA LEU A 260 2.52 -10.13 -4.91
C LEU A 260 2.31 -10.40 -3.42
N LEU A 261 3.31 -10.08 -2.58
CA LEU A 261 3.20 -10.15 -1.13
C LEU A 261 2.03 -9.34 -0.61
N GLU A 262 2.05 -8.04 -0.86
CA GLU A 262 1.02 -7.13 -0.41
C GLU A 262 -0.36 -7.48 -0.98
N SER A 263 -0.45 -7.78 -2.28
CA SER A 263 -1.73 -8.12 -2.91
C SER A 263 -2.37 -9.37 -2.33
N LEU A 264 -1.59 -10.40 -2.03
CA LEU A 264 -2.14 -11.66 -1.55
C LEU A 264 -2.40 -11.65 -0.04
N LEU A 265 -1.69 -10.84 0.74
CA LEU A 265 -2.04 -10.57 2.14
C LEU A 265 -3.28 -9.72 2.27
N THR A 266 -3.37 -8.66 1.46
CA THR A 266 -4.56 -7.81 1.41
C THR A 266 -5.76 -8.64 0.98
N ALA A 267 -5.60 -9.49 -0.04
CA ALA A 267 -6.69 -10.37 -0.48
C ALA A 267 -7.17 -11.31 0.64
N LYS A 268 -6.27 -11.86 1.47
CA LYS A 268 -6.66 -12.66 2.64
C LYS A 268 -7.40 -11.84 3.69
N LEU A 269 -6.92 -10.64 4.00
CA LEU A 269 -7.60 -9.73 4.92
C LEU A 269 -9.02 -9.42 4.44
N VAL A 270 -9.20 -9.12 3.15
CA VAL A 270 -10.53 -8.86 2.61
C VAL A 270 -11.38 -10.13 2.59
N ASP A 271 -10.78 -11.30 2.34
CA ASP A 271 -11.50 -12.59 2.45
C ASP A 271 -12.08 -12.77 3.85
N GLU A 272 -11.32 -12.45 4.91
CA GLU A 272 -11.76 -12.50 6.31
C GLU A 272 -12.83 -11.43 6.63
N LEU A 273 -12.62 -10.17 6.22
CA LEU A 273 -13.56 -9.06 6.46
C LEU A 273 -14.91 -9.19 5.71
N THR A 274 -14.97 -10.06 4.71
CA THR A 274 -16.17 -10.25 3.87
C THR A 274 -16.73 -11.67 3.91
N ALA A 275 -16.03 -12.60 4.56
CA ALA A 275 -16.32 -14.03 4.53
C ALA A 275 -16.50 -14.60 3.11
N THR A 276 -15.70 -14.15 2.14
CA THR A 276 -15.75 -14.64 0.75
C THR A 276 -14.35 -14.96 0.23
N PRO A 277 -14.13 -16.03 -0.56
CA PRO A 277 -12.79 -16.38 -1.04
C PRO A 277 -12.36 -15.58 -2.27
N SER A 278 -11.06 -15.25 -2.36
CA SER A 278 -10.44 -14.65 -3.55
C SER A 278 -9.69 -15.66 -4.43
N SER A 279 -9.53 -15.33 -5.71
CA SER A 279 -8.66 -16.07 -6.64
C SER A 279 -7.25 -15.48 -6.69
N LYS A 280 -6.30 -16.16 -6.04
CA LYS A 280 -4.91 -15.70 -5.88
C LYS A 280 -4.18 -15.67 -7.22
N ARG A 281 -4.43 -16.67 -8.09
CA ARG A 281 -3.90 -16.72 -9.46
C ARG A 281 -4.38 -15.53 -10.30
N ARG A 282 -5.69 -15.26 -10.28
CA ARG A 282 -6.26 -14.12 -11.02
C ARG A 282 -5.73 -12.79 -10.50
N GLU A 283 -5.55 -12.69 -9.18
CA GLU A 283 -4.95 -11.51 -8.56
C GLU A 283 -3.51 -11.28 -9.04
N SER A 284 -2.66 -12.32 -9.02
CA SER A 284 -1.27 -12.21 -9.48
C SER A 284 -1.16 -11.82 -10.96
N ILE A 285 -1.96 -12.43 -11.83
CA ILE A 285 -1.99 -12.09 -13.26
C ILE A 285 -2.51 -10.67 -13.45
N GLY A 286 -3.61 -10.32 -12.78
CA GLY A 286 -4.22 -8.99 -12.85
C GLY A 286 -3.27 -7.89 -12.39
N LEU A 287 -2.51 -8.13 -11.32
CA LEU A 287 -1.48 -7.22 -10.83
C LEU A 287 -0.37 -7.02 -11.87
N GLY A 288 0.11 -8.10 -12.47
CA GLY A 288 1.17 -8.01 -13.49
C GLY A 288 0.73 -7.26 -14.74
N VAL A 289 -0.49 -7.54 -15.23
CA VAL A 289 -1.06 -6.76 -16.35
C VAL A 289 -1.28 -5.31 -15.95
N GLY A 290 -1.80 -5.05 -14.75
CA GLY A 290 -2.00 -3.70 -14.22
C GLY A 290 -0.71 -2.90 -14.14
N ASN A 291 0.39 -3.51 -13.68
CA ASN A 291 1.70 -2.87 -13.63
C ASN A 291 2.27 -2.60 -15.02
N ILE A 292 2.10 -3.52 -15.99
CA ILE A 292 2.48 -3.27 -17.38
C ILE A 292 1.74 -2.05 -17.95
N LEU A 293 0.42 -2.00 -17.75
CA LEU A 293 -0.40 -0.87 -18.20
C LEU A 293 0.03 0.43 -17.50
N ALA A 294 0.26 0.40 -16.19
CA ALA A 294 0.71 1.56 -15.42
C ALA A 294 2.05 2.09 -15.96
N GLY A 295 3.00 1.19 -16.24
CA GLY A 295 4.28 1.55 -16.86
C GLY A 295 4.10 2.27 -18.20
N PHE A 296 3.29 1.72 -19.11
CA PHE A 296 3.03 2.36 -20.40
C PHE A 296 2.39 3.74 -20.31
N TYR A 297 1.63 4.03 -19.25
CA TYR A 297 1.06 5.36 -18.99
C TYR A 297 1.99 6.25 -18.15
N GLY A 298 3.28 5.91 -18.06
CA GLY A 298 4.30 6.69 -17.35
C GLY A 298 4.24 6.59 -15.84
N GLY A 299 3.51 5.61 -15.33
CA GLY A 299 3.35 5.33 -13.92
C GLY A 299 4.47 4.49 -13.31
N ILE A 300 4.67 4.62 -12.00
CA ILE A 300 5.43 3.63 -11.22
C ILE A 300 4.62 2.34 -11.03
N ALA A 301 5.29 1.24 -10.65
CA ALA A 301 4.58 0.04 -10.23
C ALA A 301 3.79 0.26 -8.94
N GLY A 302 2.77 -0.56 -8.74
CA GLY A 302 1.98 -0.58 -7.53
C GLY A 302 1.57 -1.98 -7.11
N CYS A 303 0.76 -2.02 -6.06
CA CYS A 303 0.23 -3.23 -5.46
C CYS A 303 -1.02 -2.92 -4.64
N ALA A 304 -1.63 -3.93 -4.03
CA ALA A 304 -2.72 -3.68 -3.10
C ALA A 304 -2.24 -2.81 -1.92
N MET A 305 -3.12 -1.96 -1.43
CA MET A 305 -2.87 -1.17 -0.23
C MET A 305 -3.85 -1.60 0.85
N ILE A 306 -3.30 -2.15 1.94
CA ILE A 306 -4.07 -2.66 3.07
C ILE A 306 -4.97 -1.56 3.67
N GLY A 307 -4.39 -0.40 4.01
CA GLY A 307 -5.12 0.69 4.66
C GLY A 307 -6.29 1.22 3.82
N GLN A 308 -6.05 1.44 2.53
CA GLN A 308 -7.06 1.97 1.61
C GLN A 308 -8.13 0.93 1.28
N THR A 309 -7.75 -0.34 1.27
CA THR A 309 -8.72 -1.44 1.18
C THR A 309 -9.62 -1.51 2.41
N ILE A 310 -9.07 -1.33 3.61
CA ILE A 310 -9.87 -1.24 4.85
C ILE A 310 -10.82 -0.04 4.78
N VAL A 311 -10.35 1.13 4.33
CA VAL A 311 -11.21 2.31 4.13
C VAL A 311 -12.35 1.99 3.16
N ASN A 312 -12.07 1.37 2.01
CA ASN A 312 -13.11 1.02 1.05
C ASN A 312 -14.14 0.02 1.62
N VAL A 313 -13.67 -1.04 2.28
CA VAL A 313 -14.49 -2.19 2.69
C VAL A 313 -15.23 -1.95 4.01
N GLU A 314 -14.59 -1.33 5.00
CA GLU A 314 -15.18 -1.08 6.32
C GLU A 314 -15.88 0.27 6.40
N MET A 315 -15.19 1.36 6.02
CA MET A 315 -15.76 2.71 6.10
C MET A 315 -16.74 2.96 4.94
N GLY A 316 -16.34 2.65 3.70
CA GLY A 316 -17.17 2.81 2.50
C GLY A 316 -18.22 1.71 2.31
N LYS A 317 -18.06 0.56 2.98
CA LYS A 317 -18.90 -0.64 2.79
C LYS A 317 -18.91 -1.16 1.35
N GLY A 318 -17.86 -0.87 0.57
CA GLY A 318 -17.68 -1.39 -0.78
C GLY A 318 -17.44 -2.90 -0.76
N ARG A 319 -18.14 -3.64 -1.62
CA ARG A 319 -18.03 -5.11 -1.72
C ARG A 319 -17.85 -5.61 -3.15
N SER A 320 -18.03 -4.74 -4.14
CA SER A 320 -17.96 -5.07 -5.56
C SER A 320 -16.78 -4.39 -6.26
N ARG A 321 -16.55 -4.76 -7.52
CA ARG A 321 -15.58 -4.11 -8.42
C ARG A 321 -15.95 -2.67 -8.77
N ILE A 322 -17.22 -2.27 -8.60
CA ILE A 322 -17.67 -0.91 -8.90
C ILE A 322 -17.03 0.08 -7.94
N SER A 323 -16.80 -0.29 -6.68
CA SER A 323 -16.11 0.59 -5.72
C SER A 323 -14.71 0.99 -6.18
N THR A 324 -13.91 0.04 -6.64
CA THR A 324 -12.53 0.30 -7.09
C THR A 324 -12.50 0.95 -8.47
N PHE A 325 -13.44 0.61 -9.35
CA PHE A 325 -13.63 1.33 -10.61
C PHE A 325 -13.98 2.81 -10.37
N ALA A 326 -14.94 3.09 -9.48
CA ALA A 326 -15.32 4.44 -9.10
C ALA A 326 -14.15 5.19 -8.47
N ALA A 327 -13.33 4.54 -7.62
CA ALA A 327 -12.11 5.14 -7.09
C ALA A 327 -11.14 5.57 -8.21
N GLY A 328 -10.93 4.72 -9.22
CA GLY A 328 -10.09 5.05 -10.37
C GLY A 328 -10.63 6.23 -11.19
N ILE A 329 -11.95 6.29 -11.43
CA ILE A 329 -12.58 7.41 -12.16
C ILE A 329 -12.51 8.71 -11.36
N VAL A 330 -12.80 8.67 -10.06
CA VAL A 330 -12.70 9.86 -9.20
C VAL A 330 -11.25 10.36 -9.16
N LEU A 331 -10.28 9.46 -9.02
CA LEU A 331 -8.87 9.83 -9.04
C LEU A 331 -8.46 10.42 -10.40
N LEU A 332 -8.96 9.88 -11.52
CA LEU A 332 -8.73 10.44 -12.85
C LEU A 332 -9.26 11.87 -12.96
N ILE A 333 -10.48 12.12 -12.46
CA ILE A 333 -11.08 13.47 -12.44
C ILE A 333 -10.22 14.41 -11.59
N LEU A 334 -9.77 13.97 -10.41
CA LEU A 334 -8.95 14.80 -9.52
C LEU A 334 -7.58 15.13 -10.14
N VAL A 335 -6.93 14.16 -10.78
CA VAL A 335 -5.63 14.35 -11.44
C VAL A 335 -5.75 15.23 -12.69
N THR A 336 -6.89 15.24 -13.38
CA THR A 336 -7.06 16.03 -14.60
C THR A 336 -7.61 17.42 -14.35
N ALA A 337 -8.50 17.59 -13.36
CA ALA A 337 -9.22 18.84 -13.11
C ALA A 337 -8.73 19.61 -11.88
N LEU A 338 -8.14 18.93 -10.88
CA LEU A 338 -7.72 19.55 -9.60
C LEU A 338 -6.20 19.45 -9.39
N SER A 339 -5.42 19.20 -10.44
CA SER A 339 -3.95 19.05 -10.35
C SER A 339 -3.29 20.31 -9.78
N ASP A 340 -3.68 21.49 -10.26
CA ASP A 340 -3.14 22.77 -9.81
C ASP A 340 -3.53 23.06 -8.36
N VAL A 341 -4.72 22.62 -7.94
CA VAL A 341 -5.16 22.74 -6.54
C VAL A 341 -4.31 21.83 -5.64
N MET A 342 -4.06 20.59 -6.07
CA MET A 342 -3.22 19.64 -5.33
C MET A 342 -1.76 20.07 -5.26
N ALA A 343 -1.25 20.79 -6.28
CA ALA A 343 0.09 21.33 -6.29
C ALA A 343 0.34 22.31 -5.13
N ASN A 344 -0.69 23.04 -4.70
CA ASN A 344 -0.61 24.03 -3.63
C ASN A 344 -0.68 23.44 -2.20
N ILE A 345 -0.78 22.12 -2.06
CA ILE A 345 -0.83 21.47 -0.74
C ILE A 345 0.53 21.68 -0.04
N PRO A 346 0.58 22.20 1.19
CA PRO A 346 1.85 22.37 1.91
C PRO A 346 2.46 21.02 2.31
N MET A 347 3.77 20.86 2.09
CA MET A 347 4.49 19.62 2.41
C MET A 347 4.43 19.26 3.90
N ALA A 348 4.40 20.26 4.79
CA ALA A 348 4.26 20.05 6.24
C ALA A 348 2.95 19.31 6.61
N VAL A 349 1.87 19.53 5.85
CA VAL A 349 0.58 18.88 6.06
C VAL A 349 0.65 17.42 5.61
N LEU A 350 1.21 17.14 4.43
CA LEU A 350 1.42 15.76 3.98
C LEU A 350 2.34 15.00 4.95
N ALA A 351 3.41 15.63 5.41
CA ALA A 351 4.34 15.05 6.37
C ALA A 351 3.66 14.67 7.69
N GLY A 352 2.74 15.50 8.19
CA GLY A 352 1.94 15.19 9.39
C GLY A 352 1.04 13.97 9.22
N ILE A 353 0.36 13.88 8.06
CA ILE A 353 -0.47 12.72 7.71
C ILE A 353 0.39 11.46 7.62
N MET A 354 1.51 11.55 6.92
CA MET A 354 2.39 10.42 6.64
C MET A 354 3.18 9.97 7.87
N ALA A 355 3.48 10.86 8.81
CA ALA A 355 4.01 10.48 10.11
C ALA A 355 3.02 9.60 10.89
N ILE A 356 1.71 9.92 10.84
CA ILE A 356 0.67 9.08 11.45
C ILE A 356 0.54 7.75 10.70
N VAL A 357 0.56 7.77 9.37
CA VAL A 357 0.51 6.54 8.56
C VAL A 357 1.71 5.65 8.90
N ALA A 358 2.93 6.18 8.93
CA ALA A 358 4.14 5.45 9.31
C ALA A 358 4.03 4.79 10.69
N VAL A 359 3.54 5.53 11.68
CA VAL A 359 3.28 5.02 13.04
C VAL A 359 2.23 3.91 13.02
N LYS A 360 1.18 4.02 12.21
CA LYS A 360 0.15 2.97 12.08
C LYS A 360 0.64 1.75 11.31
N THR A 361 1.54 1.92 10.35
CA THR A 361 2.14 0.84 9.60
C THR A 361 3.08 0.02 10.48
N PHE A 362 3.81 0.65 11.40
CA PHE A 362 4.68 -0.05 12.32
C PHE A 362 3.92 -1.06 13.20
N SER A 363 4.38 -2.31 13.25
CA SER A 363 3.76 -3.37 14.03
C SER A 363 4.17 -3.29 15.50
N TRP A 364 3.45 -2.48 16.29
CA TRP A 364 3.72 -2.30 17.72
C TRP A 364 3.67 -3.60 18.52
N HIS A 365 2.83 -4.55 18.11
CA HIS A 365 2.73 -5.86 18.77
C HIS A 365 4.05 -6.65 18.70
N SER A 366 4.87 -6.44 17.66
CA SER A 366 6.16 -7.11 17.51
C SER A 366 7.21 -6.69 18.54
N LEU A 367 7.07 -5.50 19.14
CA LEU A 367 7.97 -4.99 20.18
C LEU A 367 7.38 -5.10 21.60
N GLN A 368 6.17 -5.63 21.75
CA GLN A 368 5.57 -5.78 23.08
C GLN A 368 6.39 -6.77 23.91
N PRO A 369 6.72 -6.45 25.17
CA PRO A 369 7.51 -7.33 26.02
C PRO A 369 6.91 -8.73 26.18
N ALA A 370 5.58 -8.85 26.18
CA ALA A 370 4.89 -10.12 26.23
C ALA A 370 5.19 -10.98 24.99
N THR A 371 5.08 -10.39 23.80
CA THR A 371 5.39 -11.04 22.52
C THR A 371 6.86 -11.39 22.39
N LEU A 372 7.77 -10.50 22.79
CA LEU A 372 9.22 -10.76 22.70
C LEU A 372 9.69 -11.88 23.66
N LYS A 373 9.00 -12.08 24.78
CA LYS A 373 9.30 -13.17 25.73
C LYS A 373 8.81 -14.53 25.25
N THR A 374 7.72 -14.56 24.48
CA THR A 374 7.13 -15.81 23.97
C THR A 374 7.57 -16.12 22.54
N ALA A 375 8.01 -15.11 21.78
CA ALA A 375 8.48 -15.30 20.42
C ALA A 375 9.80 -16.09 20.42
N PRO A 376 9.92 -17.11 19.56
CA PRO A 376 11.18 -17.81 19.39
C PRO A 376 12.29 -16.84 18.98
N ILE A 377 13.45 -16.94 19.63
CA ILE A 377 14.61 -16.05 19.39
C ILE A 377 14.95 -15.95 17.89
N ALA A 378 14.84 -17.07 17.17
CA ALA A 378 15.10 -17.14 15.76
C ALA A 378 14.15 -16.26 14.91
N GLU A 379 12.86 -16.16 15.27
CA GLU A 379 11.91 -15.26 14.59
C GLU A 379 12.25 -13.79 14.87
N THR A 380 12.62 -13.46 16.11
CA THR A 380 13.07 -12.11 16.50
C THR A 380 14.34 -11.71 15.77
N VAL A 381 15.33 -12.60 15.67
CA VAL A 381 16.58 -12.34 14.94
C VAL A 381 16.32 -12.09 13.46
N VAL A 382 15.50 -12.92 12.80
CA VAL A 382 15.13 -12.70 11.38
C VAL A 382 14.45 -11.35 11.19
N MET A 383 13.52 -10.98 12.07
CA MET A 383 12.85 -9.67 12.03
C MET A 383 13.85 -8.52 12.20
N LEU A 384 14.73 -8.59 13.20
CA LEU A 384 15.73 -7.55 13.46
C LEU A 384 16.73 -7.41 12.31
N VAL A 385 17.19 -8.51 11.71
CA VAL A 385 18.08 -8.47 10.53
C VAL A 385 17.37 -7.81 9.36
N THR A 386 16.11 -8.17 9.11
CA THR A 386 15.30 -7.56 8.03
C THR A 386 15.18 -6.06 8.22
N VAL A 387 14.88 -5.60 9.46
CA VAL A 387 14.78 -4.18 9.80
C VAL A 387 16.13 -3.48 9.66
N ALA A 388 17.18 -4.01 10.30
CA ALA A 388 18.50 -3.40 10.31
C ALA A 388 19.09 -3.27 8.91
N ALA A 389 19.00 -4.32 8.08
CA ALA A 389 19.48 -4.30 6.71
C ALA A 389 18.69 -3.31 5.84
N THR A 390 17.36 -3.24 6.01
CA THR A 390 16.54 -2.28 5.26
C THR A 390 16.88 -0.84 5.64
N VAL A 391 16.90 -0.53 6.94
CA VAL A 391 17.09 0.83 7.43
C VAL A 391 18.50 1.34 7.15
N SER A 392 19.53 0.50 7.31
CA SER A 392 20.92 0.90 7.05
C SER A 392 21.22 1.12 5.57
N THR A 393 20.57 0.37 4.68
CA THR A 393 20.80 0.47 3.23
C THR A 393 19.81 1.40 2.52
N GLY A 394 18.72 1.80 3.19
CA GLY A 394 17.58 2.45 2.55
C GLY A 394 16.91 1.58 1.48
N ASN A 395 17.18 0.27 1.46
CA ASN A 395 16.73 -0.63 0.41
C ASN A 395 15.94 -1.81 1.00
N LEU A 396 14.64 -1.75 0.79
CA LEU A 396 13.68 -2.74 1.29
C LEU A 396 13.92 -4.15 0.70
N ALA A 397 14.41 -4.23 -0.54
CA ALA A 397 14.71 -5.51 -1.18
C ALA A 397 15.85 -6.25 -0.47
N ILE A 398 16.91 -5.52 -0.10
CA ILE A 398 18.08 -6.09 0.60
C ILE A 398 17.65 -6.65 1.95
N GLY A 399 16.77 -5.93 2.67
CA GLY A 399 16.24 -6.41 3.94
C GLY A 399 15.45 -7.71 3.82
N VAL A 400 14.53 -7.80 2.86
CA VAL A 400 13.74 -9.02 2.62
C VAL A 400 14.63 -10.20 2.25
N LEU A 401 15.59 -10.00 1.34
CA LEU A 401 16.54 -11.04 0.94
C LEU A 401 17.39 -11.50 2.13
N GLY A 402 17.92 -10.56 2.92
CA GLY A 402 18.66 -10.86 4.14
C GLY A 402 17.85 -11.68 5.13
N GLY A 403 16.59 -11.28 5.39
CA GLY A 403 15.67 -12.01 6.27
C GLY A 403 15.39 -13.44 5.79
N ILE A 404 15.16 -13.61 4.49
CA ILE A 404 14.95 -14.94 3.89
C ILE A 404 16.21 -15.80 4.00
N ILE A 405 17.40 -15.24 3.71
CA ILE A 405 18.67 -15.96 3.80
C ILE A 405 18.90 -16.43 5.24
N VAL A 406 18.75 -15.55 6.23
CA VAL A 406 18.89 -15.93 7.65
C VAL A 406 17.89 -17.03 8.01
N MET A 407 16.64 -16.92 7.58
CA MET A 407 15.66 -17.99 7.83
C MET A 407 16.08 -19.33 7.19
N VAL A 408 16.62 -19.31 5.97
CA VAL A 408 17.08 -20.52 5.28
C VAL A 408 18.29 -21.13 5.99
N LEU A 409 19.20 -20.32 6.51
CA LEU A 409 20.39 -20.78 7.24
C LEU A 409 20.09 -21.30 8.65
N LEU A 410 18.92 -20.97 9.23
CA LEU A 410 18.56 -21.46 10.56
C LEU A 410 18.53 -23.01 10.62
N PRO A 411 19.15 -23.61 11.64
CA PRO A 411 19.16 -25.06 11.84
C PRO A 411 17.77 -25.69 11.79
N ALA A 412 17.64 -26.84 11.10
CA ALA A 412 16.36 -27.53 10.93
C ALA A 412 15.66 -27.90 12.26
N ARG A 413 16.43 -28.11 13.33
CA ARG A 413 15.91 -28.37 14.69
C ARG A 413 15.16 -27.16 15.25
N ILE A 414 15.67 -25.96 15.01
CA ILE A 414 15.04 -24.70 15.42
C ILE A 414 13.77 -24.49 14.61
N LYS A 415 13.81 -24.68 13.29
CA LYS A 415 12.63 -24.61 12.40
C LYS A 415 11.51 -25.57 12.82
N ARG A 416 11.85 -26.78 13.28
CA ARG A 416 10.86 -27.75 13.79
C ARG A 416 10.22 -27.30 15.10
N ARG A 417 10.99 -26.68 16.02
CA ARG A 417 10.43 -26.08 17.25
C ARG A 417 9.47 -24.94 16.92
N LEU A 418 9.83 -24.04 15.99
CA LEU A 418 8.94 -22.96 15.52
C LEU A 418 7.59 -23.49 15.01
N LYS A 419 7.62 -24.61 14.29
CA LYS A 419 6.42 -25.23 13.72
C LYS A 419 5.58 -25.94 14.78
N ALA A 420 6.23 -26.62 15.74
CA ALA A 420 5.57 -27.34 16.83
C ALA A 420 4.86 -26.38 17.81
N GLU A 421 5.49 -25.25 18.12
CA GLU A 421 4.97 -24.23 19.04
C GLU A 421 3.75 -23.50 18.45
N LYS A 422 3.69 -23.32 17.12
CA LYS A 422 2.51 -22.78 16.41
C LYS A 422 1.36 -23.79 16.23
N SER A 423 1.64 -25.10 16.29
CA SER A 423 0.63 -26.15 16.16
C SER A 423 0.03 -26.61 17.49
N SER A 424 0.60 -26.21 18.63
CA SER A 424 -0.04 -26.43 19.92
C SER A 424 -1.16 -25.39 20.07
N PRO A 425 -2.44 -25.79 20.16
CA PRO A 425 -3.46 -24.86 20.62
C PRO A 425 -3.00 -24.35 21.99
N ALA A 426 -3.21 -23.07 22.27
CA ALA A 426 -3.03 -22.53 23.59
C ALA A 426 -3.70 -23.48 24.59
N GLN A 427 -2.88 -24.20 25.37
CA GLN A 427 -3.38 -24.90 26.54
C GLN A 427 -3.75 -23.79 27.52
N GLU A 428 -5.06 -23.53 27.56
CA GLU A 428 -5.82 -23.04 28.69
C GLU A 428 -5.06 -23.25 30.01
N LYS A 429 -4.61 -22.15 30.61
CA LYS A 429 -4.51 -21.96 32.05
C LYS A 429 -4.72 -20.50 32.40
#